data_AF-A0A2B7GQ21-F1
#
_entry.id   AF-A0A2B7GQ21-F1
#
_cell.length_a   1.000
_cell.length_b   1.000
_cell.length_c   1.000
_cell.angle_alpha   90.00
_cell.angle_beta   90.00
_cell.angle_gamma   90.00
#
_symmetry.space_group_name_H-M   'P 1'
#
loop_
_entity.id
_entity.type
_entity.pdbx_description
1 polymer ?
#
loop_
_entity_poly.entity_id
_entity_poly.type
_entity_poly.pdbx_seq_one_letter_code
_entity_poly.pdbx_strand_id
1 'polypeptide(L)' 'MTLEFEGECTQKELVKETRLSSRTVRYAISRLEEEQLVEQQVSFRDARQKLYSLVE' A
#
# COMPACT_ATOMS: atom_id res chain seq x y z
N MET A 1 3.02 -9.21 7.71
CA MET A 1 1.77 -9.70 7.10
C MET A 1 1.47 -8.79 5.90
N THR A 2 0.91 -9.33 4.81
CA THR A 2 0.76 -8.63 3.51
C THR A 2 -0.66 -8.06 3.35
N LEU A 3 -0.89 -7.21 2.33
CA LEU A 3 -2.23 -6.68 1.99
C LEU A 3 -3.30 -7.78 1.92
N GLU A 4 -2.91 -8.98 1.48
CA GLU A 4 -3.74 -10.18 1.41
C GLU A 4 -4.31 -10.64 2.78
N PHE A 5 -3.66 -10.28 3.90
CA PHE A 5 -4.05 -10.71 5.26
C PHE A 5 -4.54 -9.57 6.17
N GLU A 6 -4.16 -8.31 5.92
CA GLU A 6 -4.51 -7.17 6.80
C GLU A 6 -5.56 -6.20 6.21
N GLY A 7 -5.97 -6.38 4.95
CA GLY A 7 -6.90 -5.47 4.29
C GLY A 7 -6.20 -4.20 3.79
N GLU A 8 -6.57 -3.03 4.33
CA GLU A 8 -5.98 -1.74 3.95
C GLU A 8 -4.70 -1.42 4.72
N CYS A 9 -3.63 -1.04 4.03
CA CYS A 9 -2.38 -0.61 4.68
C CYS A 9 -1.88 0.74 4.15
N THR A 10 -1.30 1.55 5.03
CA THR A 10 -0.53 2.72 4.60
C THR A 10 0.81 2.31 4.02
N GLN A 11 1.41 3.17 3.21
CA GLN A 11 2.76 2.95 2.70
C GLN A 11 3.81 2.73 3.80
N LYS A 12 3.65 3.39 4.96
CA LYS A 12 4.57 3.26 6.09
C LYS A 12 4.47 1.88 6.74
N GLU A 13 3.25 1.35 6.86
CA GLU A 13 3.02 -0.02 7.34
C GLU A 13 3.59 -1.03 6.37
N LEU A 14 3.38 -0.86 5.06
CA LEU A 14 3.96 -1.72 4.03
C LEU A 14 5.49 -1.76 4.09
N VAL A 15 6.15 -0.63 4.34
CA VAL A 15 7.60 -0.58 4.57
C VAL A 15 8.01 -1.39 5.80
N LYS A 16 7.28 -1.22 6.91
CA LYS A 16 7.57 -1.93 8.15
C LYS A 16 7.38 -3.44 8.01
N GLU A 17 6.27 -3.86 7.41
CA GLU A 17 5.88 -5.27 7.29
C GLU A 17 6.74 -6.03 6.28
N THR A 18 7.04 -5.43 5.13
CA THR A 18 7.89 -6.05 4.10
C THR A 18 9.38 -6.01 4.44
N ARG A 19 9.78 -5.13 5.37
CA ARG A 19 11.19 -4.84 5.70
C ARG A 19 12.02 -4.37 4.49
N LEU A 20 11.35 -3.93 3.42
CA LEU A 20 11.99 -3.35 2.25
C LEU A 20 12.24 -1.85 2.46
N SER A 21 13.12 -1.28 1.65
CA SER A 21 13.32 0.17 1.66
C SER A 21 12.05 0.90 1.21
N SER A 22 11.83 2.12 1.72
CA SER A 22 10.70 2.95 1.30
C SER A 22 10.67 3.22 -0.21
N ARG A 23 11.82 3.22 -0.88
CA ARG A 23 11.91 3.39 -2.34
C ARG A 23 11.40 2.15 -3.06
N THR A 24 11.81 0.97 -2.59
CA THR A 24 11.39 -0.32 -3.16
C THR A 24 9.88 -0.51 -3.00
N VAL A 25 9.33 -0.20 -1.82
CA VAL A 25 7.89 -0.29 -1.58
C VAL A 25 7.10 0.66 -2.48
N ARG A 26 7.54 1.92 -2.64
CA ARG A 26 6.90 2.85 -3.60
C ARG A 26 6.89 2.27 -5.00
N TYR A 27 8.04 1.80 -5.45
CA TYR A 27 8.16 1.25 -6.78
C TYR A 27 7.23 0.04 -6.99
N ALA A 28 7.19 -0.88 -6.02
CA ALA A 28 6.32 -2.04 -6.08
C ALA A 28 4.84 -1.65 -6.11
N ILE A 29 4.40 -0.72 -5.24
CA ILE A 29 3.02 -0.24 -5.22
C ILE A 29 2.65 0.42 -6.54
N SER A 30 3.48 1.34 -7.06
CA SER A 30 3.20 1.99 -8.34
C SER A 30 3.08 1.00 -9.48
N ARG A 31 3.92 -0.05 -9.51
CA ARG A 31 3.79 -1.13 -10.49
C ARG A 31 2.49 -1.91 -10.30
N LEU A 32 2.08 -2.20 -9.07
CA LEU A 32 0.82 -2.91 -8.80
C LEU A 32 -0.42 -2.06 -9.14
N GLU A 33 -0.35 -0.73 -8.95
CA GLU A 33 -1.40 0.21 -9.39
C GLU A 33 -1.49 0.28 -10.92
N GLU A 34 -0.36 0.33 -11.62
CA GLU A 34 -0.30 0.31 -13.09
C GLU A 34 -0.94 -0.95 -13.67
N GLU A 35 -0.72 -2.11 -13.04
CA GLU A 35 -1.29 -3.40 -13.44
C GLU A 35 -2.71 -3.62 -12.86
N GLN A 36 -3.30 -2.62 -12.20
CA GLN A 36 -4.66 -2.65 -11.61
C GLN A 36 -4.87 -3.78 -10.59
N LEU A 37 -3.81 -4.16 -9.88
CA LEU A 37 -3.85 -5.17 -8.81
C LEU A 37 -4.02 -4.55 -7.42
N VAL A 38 -3.69 -3.27 -7.29
CA VAL A 38 -3.83 -2.49 -6.06
C VAL A 38 -4.54 -1.19 -6.38
N GLU A 39 -5.45 -0.79 -5.49
CA GLU A 39 -6.09 0.51 -5.50
C GLU A 39 -5.65 1.35 -4.29
N GLN A 40 -5.87 2.67 -4.38
CA GLN A 40 -5.57 3.59 -3.29
C GLN A 40 -6.74 4.52 -2.99
N GLN A 41 -6.90 4.84 -1.71
CA GLN A 41 -7.83 5.85 -1.25
C GLN A 41 -7.18 6.78 -0.21
N VAL A 42 -7.76 7.96 -0.03
CA VAL A 42 -7.33 8.88 1.02
C VAL A 42 -7.74 8.31 2.38
N SER A 43 -6.82 8.29 3.34
CA SER A 43 -7.16 7.82 4.69
C SER A 43 -8.15 8.77 5.35
N PHE A 44 -9.25 8.22 5.88
CA PHE A 44 -10.21 8.99 6.68
C PHE A 44 -9.59 9.50 8.00
N ARG A 45 -8.56 8.82 8.53
CA ARG A 45 -7.89 9.20 9.79
C ARG A 45 -6.88 10.33 9.61
N ASP A 46 -6.20 10.38 8.47
CA ASP A 46 -5.26 11.44 8.10
C ASP A 46 -5.27 11.62 6.58
N ALA A 47 -5.90 12.69 6.09
CA ALA A 47 -6.08 12.93 4.66
C ALA A 47 -4.76 13.13 3.87
N ARG A 48 -3.62 13.29 4.56
CA ARG A 48 -2.29 13.34 3.92
C ARG A 48 -1.75 11.95 3.60
N GLN A 49 -2.34 10.91 4.18
CA GLN A 49 -1.95 9.52 4.00
C GLN A 49 -2.87 8.83 3.00
N LYS A 50 -2.29 7.84 2.32
CA LYS A 50 -3.00 6.95 1.42
C LYS A 50 -3.05 5.55 2.00
N LEU A 51 -4.20 4.92 1.84
CA LEU A 51 -4.43 3.52 2.15
C LEU A 51 -4.44 2.75 0.84
N TYR A 52 -3.80 1.59 0.85
CA TYR A 52 -3.69 0.68 -0.28
C TYR A 52 -4.40 -0.61 0.05
N SER A 53 -5.15 -1.16 -0.91
CA SER A 53 -5.87 -2.43 -0.84
C SER A 53 -5.70 -3.20 -2.15
N LEU A 54 -5.88 -4.52 -2.10
CA LEU A 54 -6.00 -5.32 -3.32
C LEU A 54 -7.33 -4.99 -4.01
N VAL A 55 -7.31 -4.97 -5.33
CA VAL A 55 -8.54 -4.88 -6.14
C VAL A 55 -9.30 -6.21 -6.03
N GLU A 56 -10.63 -6.16 -5.82
CA GLU A 56 -11.51 -7.34 -5.81
C GLU A 56 -11.71 -7.97 -7.20
#